data_AF-A0AAP5YUG7-F1
#
_entry.id   AF-A0AAP5YUG7-F1
#
_cell.length_a   1.000
_cell.length_b   1.000
_cell.length_c   1.000
_cell.angle_alpha   90.00
_cell.angle_beta   90.00
_cell.angle_gamma   90.00
#
_symmetry.space_group_name_H-M   'P 1'
#
loop_
_entity.id
_entity.type
_entity.pdbx_description
1 polymer ?
#
loop_
_entity_poly.entity_id
_entity_poly.type
_entity_poly.pdbx_seq_one_letter_code
_entity_poly.pdbx_strand_id
1 'polypeptide(L)'
;MTFERAFNMIQQLLVTFPPMLFGAQALLTLLLIKGDICPGQRGRLHKMLPAVAVLWLAVASLRIEAFMIVFAIFYFYSQVQTKKTREKGPLWAMHLANGLAFAYVSIQVFEQSSWPASIAMALMIFFLGASFSQLLLTISRSRLQAFHRILPVTGIVSGMLLVIATLFASYQLNEAALNAATKPILLSLAMLISSIIVWCWHIFTHKKPEKVQLSVALLLALVSMTSLQGLFSLAA
;
A
#
# COMPACT_ATOMS: atom_id res chain seq x y z
N MET A 1 4.15 15.92 23.67
CA MET A 1 3.27 15.07 22.83
C MET A 1 2.59 14.10 23.78
N THR A 2 1.28 14.19 23.97
CA THR A 2 0.55 13.32 24.93
C THR A 2 0.40 11.91 24.36
N PHE A 3 0.43 10.89 25.23
CA PHE A 3 0.34 9.47 24.85
C PHE A 3 -0.87 9.18 23.94
N GLU A 4 -2.02 9.77 24.25
CA GLU A 4 -3.25 9.63 23.44
C GLU A 4 -3.10 10.16 22.01
N ARG A 5 -2.37 11.27 21.80
CA ARG A 5 -2.12 11.79 20.44
C ARG A 5 -1.24 10.83 19.64
N ALA A 6 -0.22 10.26 20.26
CA ALA A 6 0.65 9.29 19.60
C ALA A 6 -0.12 8.01 19.24
N PHE A 7 -0.98 7.53 20.14
CA PHE A 7 -1.85 6.37 19.89
C PHE A 7 -2.81 6.61 18.72
N ASN A 8 -3.50 7.74 18.69
CA ASN A 8 -4.42 8.08 17.59
C ASN A 8 -3.68 8.20 16.23
N MET A 9 -2.48 8.78 16.22
CA MET A 9 -1.66 8.85 15.00
C MET A 9 -1.24 7.46 14.50
N ILE A 10 -0.88 6.55 15.41
CA ILE A 10 -0.53 5.16 15.05
C ILE A 10 -1.74 4.43 14.47
N GLN A 11 -2.93 4.60 15.05
CA GLN A 11 -4.15 3.99 14.51
C GLN A 11 -4.46 4.50 13.10
N GLN A 12 -4.39 5.81 12.86
CA GLN A 12 -4.61 6.39 11.53
C GLN A 12 -3.60 5.85 10.51
N LEU A 13 -2.33 5.68 10.90
CA LEU A 13 -1.32 5.07 10.05
C LEU A 13 -1.67 3.62 9.71
N LEU A 14 -2.05 2.82 10.71
CA LEU A 14 -2.40 1.41 10.52
C LEU A 14 -3.63 1.21 9.63
N VAL A 15 -4.54 2.18 9.56
CA VAL A 15 -5.69 2.16 8.64
C VAL A 15 -5.26 2.27 7.18
N THR A 16 -4.09 2.85 6.88
CA THR A 16 -3.54 2.94 5.51
C THR A 16 -2.79 1.68 5.07
N PHE A 17 -2.44 0.79 6.00
CA PHE A 17 -1.68 -0.43 5.69
C PHE A 17 -2.48 -1.47 4.89
N PRO A 18 -3.75 -1.78 5.19
CA PRO A 18 -4.51 -2.77 4.43
C PRO A 18 -4.52 -2.54 2.90
N PRO A 19 -4.84 -1.34 2.36
CA PRO A 19 -4.78 -1.13 0.91
C PRO A 19 -3.35 -1.26 0.36
N MET A 20 -2.34 -0.76 1.08
CA MET A 20 -0.93 -0.92 0.73
C MET A 20 -0.52 -2.41 0.64
N LEU A 21 -0.87 -3.19 1.65
CA LEU A 21 -0.50 -4.59 1.79
C LEU A 21 -1.24 -5.45 0.77
N PHE A 22 -2.54 -5.23 0.59
CA PHE A 22 -3.32 -5.94 -0.43
C PHE A 22 -2.78 -5.69 -1.84
N GLY A 23 -2.57 -4.42 -2.21
CA GLY A 23 -2.04 -4.08 -3.53
C GLY A 23 -0.66 -4.71 -3.79
N ALA A 24 0.21 -4.71 -2.79
CA ALA A 24 1.50 -5.38 -2.89
C ALA A 24 1.39 -6.92 -2.94
N GLN A 25 0.56 -7.51 -2.10
CA GLN A 25 0.34 -8.96 -2.04
C GLN A 25 -0.24 -9.51 -3.35
N ALA A 26 -1.20 -8.80 -3.94
CA ALA A 26 -1.78 -9.17 -5.23
C ALA A 26 -0.72 -9.15 -6.35
N LEU A 27 0.12 -8.11 -6.38
CA LEU A 27 1.18 -8.01 -7.37
C LEU A 27 2.28 -9.07 -7.17
N LEU A 28 2.71 -9.30 -5.93
CA LEU A 28 3.66 -10.37 -5.60
C LEU A 28 3.11 -11.73 -6.01
N THR A 29 1.82 -11.98 -5.78
CA THR A 29 1.17 -13.22 -6.19
C THR A 29 1.17 -13.37 -7.70
N LEU A 30 0.82 -12.32 -8.44
CA LEU A 30 0.87 -12.31 -9.90
C LEU A 30 2.28 -12.65 -10.40
N LEU A 31 3.32 -12.04 -9.82
CA LEU A 31 4.71 -12.31 -10.18
C LEU A 31 5.19 -13.72 -9.82
N LEU A 32 4.73 -14.27 -8.70
CA LEU A 32 5.08 -15.63 -8.29
C LEU A 32 4.40 -16.69 -9.16
N ILE A 33 3.17 -16.45 -9.62
CA ILE A 33 2.40 -17.43 -10.41
C ILE A 33 2.68 -17.29 -11.91
N LYS A 34 2.51 -16.06 -12.43
CA LYS A 34 2.56 -15.75 -13.87
C LYS A 34 3.88 -15.13 -14.32
N GLY A 35 4.72 -14.67 -13.39
CA GLY A 35 6.00 -14.07 -13.75
C GLY A 35 7.00 -15.12 -14.23
N ASP A 36 7.55 -14.91 -15.42
CA ASP A 36 8.73 -15.62 -15.92
C ASP A 36 10.00 -15.09 -15.27
N ILE A 37 10.09 -15.30 -13.96
CA ILE A 37 11.23 -14.92 -13.12
C ILE A 37 12.14 -16.12 -12.92
N CYS A 38 13.46 -15.88 -12.97
CA CYS A 38 14.47 -16.91 -12.74
C CYS A 38 14.28 -17.56 -11.35
N PRO A 39 14.57 -18.87 -11.16
CA PRO A 39 14.36 -19.56 -9.88
C PRO A 39 15.02 -18.87 -8.67
N GLY A 40 16.21 -18.31 -8.87
CA GLY A 40 16.91 -17.54 -7.84
C GLY A 40 16.20 -16.22 -7.47
N GLN A 41 15.53 -15.56 -8.41
CA GLN A 41 14.74 -14.36 -8.13
C GLN A 41 13.44 -14.69 -7.42
N ARG A 42 12.78 -15.76 -7.85
CA ARG A 42 11.57 -16.30 -7.21
C ARG A 42 11.79 -16.56 -5.72
N GLY A 43 12.90 -17.19 -5.37
CA GLY A 43 13.23 -17.42 -3.96
C GLY A 43 13.52 -16.16 -3.16
N ARG A 44 14.10 -15.12 -3.78
CA ARG A 44 14.28 -13.82 -3.11
C ARG A 44 12.95 -13.08 -2.93
N LEU A 45 12.04 -13.18 -3.89
CA LEU A 45 10.70 -12.60 -3.79
C LEU A 45 9.86 -13.31 -2.72
N HIS A 46 9.95 -14.64 -2.66
CA HIS A 46 9.29 -15.44 -1.63
C HIS A 46 9.72 -15.05 -0.21
N LYS A 47 11.00 -14.71 -0.02
CA LYS A 47 11.54 -14.21 1.26
C LYS A 47 10.98 -12.85 1.69
N MET A 48 10.25 -12.14 0.82
CA MET A 48 9.56 -10.90 1.19
C MET A 48 8.18 -11.14 1.82
N LEU A 49 7.58 -12.32 1.63
CA LEU A 49 6.24 -12.62 2.16
C LEU A 49 6.13 -12.51 3.69
N PRO A 50 7.13 -12.95 4.49
CA PRO A 50 7.08 -12.74 5.94
C PRO A 50 7.02 -11.26 6.33
N ALA A 51 7.66 -10.36 5.59
CA ALA A 51 7.56 -8.93 5.87
C ALA A 51 6.13 -8.41 5.65
N VAL A 52 5.45 -8.87 4.59
CA VAL A 52 4.03 -8.56 4.35
C VAL A 52 3.15 -9.14 5.46
N ALA A 53 3.41 -10.37 5.90
CA ALA A 53 2.67 -11.00 7.00
C ALA A 53 2.85 -10.27 8.35
N VAL A 54 4.07 -9.81 8.66
CA VAL A 54 4.32 -9.01 9.87
C VAL A 54 3.59 -7.67 9.84
N LEU A 55 3.51 -7.02 8.68
CA LEU A 55 2.74 -5.79 8.55
C LEU A 55 1.23 -6.05 8.66
N TRP A 56 0.71 -7.16 8.14
CA TRP A 56 -0.68 -7.59 8.41
C TRP A 56 -0.91 -7.91 9.89
N LEU A 57 0.08 -8.44 10.60
CA LEU A 57 0.00 -8.66 12.04
C LEU A 57 -0.09 -7.33 12.79
N ALA A 58 0.57 -6.27 12.32
CA ALA A 58 0.39 -4.93 12.86
C ALA A 58 -1.05 -4.42 12.64
N VAL A 59 -1.63 -4.67 11.46
CA VAL A 59 -3.05 -4.37 11.17
C VAL A 59 -4.00 -5.17 12.06
N ALA A 60 -3.63 -6.38 12.46
CA ALA A 60 -4.46 -7.23 13.33
C ALA A 60 -4.68 -6.65 14.74
N SER A 61 -3.91 -5.64 15.13
CA SER A 61 -4.18 -4.84 16.34
C SER A 61 -5.44 -3.96 16.21
N LEU A 62 -5.89 -3.64 14.98
CA LEU A 62 -7.12 -2.90 14.73
C LEU A 62 -8.33 -3.83 14.64
N ARG A 63 -8.21 -4.92 13.89
CA ARG A 63 -9.27 -5.90 13.64
C ARG A 63 -8.73 -7.31 13.62
N ILE A 64 -9.35 -8.19 14.39
CA ILE A 64 -8.91 -9.59 14.53
C ILE A 64 -8.98 -10.37 13.21
N GLU A 65 -9.85 -9.97 12.27
CA GLU A 65 -10.02 -10.59 10.96
C GLU A 65 -8.70 -10.64 10.15
N ALA A 66 -7.82 -9.66 10.34
CA ALA A 66 -6.53 -9.61 9.66
C ALA A 66 -5.60 -10.78 10.06
N PHE A 67 -5.81 -11.42 11.22
CA PHE A 67 -5.07 -12.62 11.59
C PHE A 67 -5.25 -13.75 10.58
N MET A 68 -6.43 -13.90 9.97
CA MET A 68 -6.65 -14.97 8.98
C MET A 68 -5.74 -14.79 7.76
N ILE A 69 -5.50 -13.54 7.35
CA ILE A 69 -4.58 -13.20 6.26
C ILE A 69 -3.15 -13.55 6.66
N VAL A 70 -2.74 -13.20 7.88
CA VAL A 70 -1.42 -13.52 8.45
C VAL A 70 -1.17 -15.04 8.44
N PHE A 71 -2.11 -15.83 8.95
CA PHE A 71 -2.03 -17.29 8.96
C PHE A 71 -1.94 -17.87 7.56
N ALA A 72 -2.74 -17.39 6.61
CA ALA A 72 -2.70 -17.87 5.23
C ALA A 72 -1.34 -17.60 4.56
N ILE A 73 -0.74 -16.42 4.77
CA ILE A 73 0.59 -16.10 4.23
C ILE A 73 1.68 -16.94 4.89
N PHE A 74 1.67 -17.09 6.23
CA PHE A 74 2.68 -17.89 6.93
C PHE A 74 2.56 -19.39 6.62
N TYR A 75 1.33 -19.91 6.48
CA TYR A 75 1.09 -21.28 6.04
C TYR A 75 1.65 -21.49 4.62
N PHE A 76 1.37 -20.59 3.68
CA PHE A 76 1.97 -20.67 2.35
C PHE A 76 3.50 -20.63 2.42
N TYR A 77 4.06 -19.76 3.25
CA TYR A 77 5.51 -19.60 3.39
C TYR A 77 6.20 -20.83 3.98
N SER A 78 5.57 -21.51 4.96
CA SER A 78 6.15 -22.68 5.64
C SER A 78 6.14 -23.95 4.78
N GLN A 79 5.17 -24.08 3.87
CA GLN A 79 4.98 -25.27 3.05
C GLN A 79 5.90 -25.34 1.81
N VAL A 80 6.63 -24.26 1.49
CA VAL A 80 7.37 -24.18 0.22
C VAL A 80 8.85 -23.93 0.41
N GLN A 81 9.65 -24.77 -0.24
CA GLN A 81 11.06 -24.46 -0.44
C GLN A 81 11.16 -23.28 -1.43
N THR A 82 11.87 -22.22 -1.02
CA THR A 82 12.02 -20.96 -1.77
C THR A 82 12.35 -21.09 -3.27
N LYS A 83 12.93 -22.22 -3.72
CA LYS A 83 13.28 -22.46 -5.13
C LYS A 83 12.18 -23.13 -5.97
N LYS A 84 11.19 -23.80 -5.34
CA LYS A 84 10.13 -24.59 -6.03
C LYS A 84 8.71 -24.05 -5.81
N THR A 85 8.56 -22.77 -5.45
CA THR A 85 7.27 -22.14 -5.12
C THR A 85 6.22 -22.26 -6.24
N ARG A 86 6.61 -22.32 -7.53
CA ARG A 86 5.68 -22.47 -8.67
C ARG A 86 5.08 -23.87 -8.75
N GLU A 87 5.90 -24.88 -8.50
CA GLU A 87 5.60 -26.29 -8.80
C GLU A 87 5.08 -27.04 -7.59
N LYS A 88 5.54 -26.67 -6.40
CA LYS A 88 5.24 -27.36 -5.14
C LYS A 88 4.48 -26.50 -4.14
N GLY A 89 4.14 -25.27 -4.51
CA GLY A 89 3.46 -24.35 -3.60
C GLY A 89 1.97 -24.62 -3.47
N PRO A 90 1.38 -24.53 -2.26
CA PRO A 90 -0.07 -24.55 -2.09
C PRO A 90 -0.63 -23.22 -2.62
N LEU A 91 -0.71 -23.05 -3.94
CA LEU A 91 -1.14 -21.80 -4.58
C LEU A 91 -2.54 -21.37 -4.13
N TRP A 92 -3.38 -22.33 -3.75
CA TRP A 92 -4.69 -22.08 -3.15
C TRP A 92 -4.59 -21.20 -1.89
N ALA A 93 -3.57 -21.39 -1.06
CA ALA A 93 -3.39 -20.62 0.18
C ALA A 93 -3.01 -19.16 -0.12
N MET A 94 -2.22 -18.92 -1.17
CA MET A 94 -1.91 -17.55 -1.62
C MET A 94 -3.14 -16.87 -2.23
N HIS A 95 -3.94 -17.59 -3.02
CA HIS A 95 -5.21 -17.07 -3.52
C HIS A 95 -6.22 -16.80 -2.40
N LEU A 96 -6.27 -17.67 -1.38
CA LEU A 96 -7.07 -17.45 -0.19
C LEU A 96 -6.60 -16.19 0.56
N ALA A 97 -5.30 -16.03 0.79
CA ALA A 97 -4.75 -14.82 1.41
C ALA A 97 -5.14 -13.55 0.64
N ASN A 98 -5.11 -13.58 -0.69
CA ASN A 98 -5.58 -12.47 -1.52
C ASN A 98 -7.08 -12.26 -1.45
N GLY A 99 -7.88 -13.33 -1.42
CA GLY A 99 -9.33 -13.24 -1.27
C GLY A 99 -9.73 -12.62 0.07
N LEU A 100 -9.06 -13.04 1.15
CA LEU A 100 -9.26 -12.48 2.50
C LEU A 100 -8.83 -11.01 2.57
N ALA A 101 -7.66 -10.67 2.03
CA ALA A 101 -7.18 -9.29 1.96
C ALA A 101 -8.09 -8.40 1.10
N PHE A 102 -8.59 -8.92 -0.02
CA PHE A 102 -9.56 -8.22 -0.86
C PHE A 102 -10.87 -7.97 -0.12
N ALA A 103 -11.40 -8.98 0.57
CA ALA A 103 -12.61 -8.85 1.36
C ALA A 103 -12.44 -7.81 2.48
N TYR A 104 -11.32 -7.88 3.23
CA TYR A 104 -11.00 -6.92 4.28
C TYR A 104 -10.97 -5.48 3.76
N VAL A 105 -10.23 -5.23 2.67
CA VAL A 105 -10.11 -3.88 2.09
C VAL A 105 -11.44 -3.43 1.48
N SER A 106 -12.21 -4.33 0.88
CA SER A 106 -13.54 -4.00 0.34
C SER A 106 -14.50 -3.57 1.45
N ILE A 107 -14.54 -4.31 2.56
CA ILE A 107 -15.31 -3.90 3.75
C ILE A 107 -14.87 -2.51 4.21
N GLN A 108 -13.56 -2.29 4.32
CA GLN A 108 -13.00 -0.99 4.71
C GLN A 108 -13.39 0.16 3.76
N VAL A 109 -13.49 -0.10 2.46
CA VAL A 109 -13.96 0.85 1.44
C VAL A 109 -15.45 1.18 1.62
N PHE A 110 -16.29 0.18 1.88
CA PHE A 110 -17.73 0.35 2.06
C PHE A 110 -18.13 0.93 3.43
N GLU A 111 -17.25 0.82 4.44
CA GLU A 111 -17.46 1.44 5.75
C GLU A 111 -17.14 2.94 5.80
N GLN A 112 -16.60 3.53 4.73
CA GLN A 112 -16.34 4.96 4.72
C GLN A 112 -17.66 5.74 4.75
N SER A 113 -17.66 6.85 5.47
CA SER A 113 -18.85 7.70 5.67
C SER A 113 -19.33 8.40 4.40
N SER A 114 -18.43 8.65 3.46
CA SER A 114 -18.71 9.38 2.23
C SER A 114 -18.16 8.66 1.00
N TRP A 115 -18.85 8.82 -0.14
CA TRP A 115 -18.41 8.20 -1.39
C TRP A 115 -17.00 8.64 -1.86
N PRO A 116 -16.54 9.90 -1.68
CA PRO A 116 -15.17 10.26 -2.07
C PRO A 116 -14.13 9.58 -1.17
N ALA A 117 -14.45 9.37 0.11
CA ALA A 117 -13.60 8.63 1.04
C ALA A 117 -13.49 7.15 0.62
N SER A 118 -14.61 6.52 0.23
CA SER A 118 -14.59 5.16 -0.34
C SER A 118 -13.71 5.06 -1.58
N ILE A 119 -13.86 5.98 -2.52
CA ILE A 119 -13.03 6.02 -3.74
C ILE A 119 -11.57 6.25 -3.40
N ALA A 120 -11.26 7.17 -2.49
CA ALA A 120 -9.89 7.42 -2.07
C ALA A 120 -9.26 6.16 -1.45
N MET A 121 -9.98 5.45 -0.57
CA MET A 121 -9.52 4.19 0.02
C MET A 121 -9.22 3.14 -1.05
N ALA A 122 -10.09 3.00 -2.06
CA ALA A 122 -9.86 2.08 -3.17
C ALA A 122 -8.63 2.48 -4.01
N LEU A 123 -8.44 3.79 -4.25
CA LEU A 123 -7.28 4.30 -4.99
C LEU A 123 -5.95 4.11 -4.24
N MET A 124 -5.97 4.12 -2.90
CA MET A 124 -4.79 3.82 -2.07
C MET A 124 -4.23 2.42 -2.34
N ILE A 125 -5.06 1.45 -2.77
CA ILE A 125 -4.61 0.10 -3.16
C ILE A 125 -3.59 0.21 -4.29
N PHE A 126 -3.89 1.05 -5.28
CA PHE A 126 -3.01 1.26 -6.43
C PHE A 126 -1.82 2.13 -6.05
N PHE A 127 -2.04 3.23 -5.32
CA PHE A 127 -0.99 4.19 -4.99
C PHE A 127 0.05 3.60 -4.03
N LEU A 128 -0.37 3.24 -2.82
CA LEU A 128 0.51 2.69 -1.79
C LEU A 128 0.97 1.27 -2.15
N GLY A 129 0.07 0.46 -2.73
CA GLY A 129 0.41 -0.90 -3.14
C GLY A 129 1.46 -0.94 -4.24
N ALA A 130 1.41 -0.03 -5.23
CA ALA A 130 2.46 0.05 -6.25
C ALA A 130 3.79 0.56 -5.67
N SER A 131 3.76 1.56 -4.77
CA SER A 131 4.97 2.08 -4.11
C SER A 131 5.65 1.01 -3.28
N PHE A 132 4.88 0.30 -2.45
CA PHE A 132 5.40 -0.75 -1.60
C PHE A 132 5.87 -1.96 -2.42
N SER A 133 5.12 -2.36 -3.46
CA SER A 133 5.56 -3.37 -4.42
C SER A 133 6.92 -3.06 -5.02
N GLN A 134 7.13 -1.82 -5.47
CA GLN A 134 8.39 -1.44 -6.09
C GLN A 134 9.55 -1.51 -5.10
N LEU A 135 9.33 -1.10 -3.85
CA LEU A 135 10.32 -1.24 -2.78
C LEU A 135 10.68 -2.73 -2.56
N LEU A 136 9.68 -3.62 -2.44
CA LEU A 136 9.91 -5.06 -2.25
C LEU A 136 10.64 -5.69 -3.45
N LEU A 137 10.34 -5.26 -4.67
CA LEU A 137 11.04 -5.72 -5.88
C LEU A 137 12.51 -5.28 -5.91
N THR A 138 12.80 -4.07 -5.43
CA THR A 138 14.17 -3.57 -5.31
C THR A 138 14.93 -4.29 -4.19
N ILE A 139 14.29 -4.57 -3.05
CA ILE A 139 14.88 -5.36 -1.95
C ILE A 139 15.21 -6.79 -2.40
N SER A 140 14.28 -7.44 -3.12
CA SER A 140 14.46 -8.79 -3.66
C SER A 140 15.42 -8.85 -4.86
N ARG A 141 15.98 -7.71 -5.29
CA ARG A 141 16.90 -7.59 -6.44
C ARG A 141 16.29 -8.20 -7.70
N SER A 142 15.02 -7.87 -7.96
CA SER A 142 14.35 -8.27 -9.19
C SER A 142 15.00 -7.60 -10.40
N ARG A 143 15.00 -8.27 -11.55
CA ARG A 143 15.50 -7.74 -12.84
C ARG A 143 14.35 -7.29 -13.73
N LEU A 144 13.14 -7.20 -13.18
CA LEU A 144 11.92 -6.83 -13.91
C LEU A 144 11.92 -5.34 -14.23
N GLN A 145 12.66 -4.95 -15.27
CA GLN A 145 12.82 -3.56 -15.70
C GLN A 145 11.48 -2.90 -16.05
N ALA A 146 10.54 -3.64 -16.64
CA ALA A 146 9.22 -3.12 -17.00
C ALA A 146 8.44 -2.61 -15.78
N PHE A 147 8.51 -3.31 -14.64
CA PHE A 147 7.79 -2.90 -13.43
C PHE A 147 8.36 -1.63 -12.80
N HIS A 148 9.64 -1.31 -13.02
CA HIS A 148 10.23 -0.04 -12.58
C HIS A 148 9.71 1.18 -13.35
N ARG A 149 9.05 0.97 -14.50
CA ARG A 149 8.37 2.02 -15.27
C ARG A 149 6.86 2.00 -15.08
N ILE A 150 6.24 0.82 -15.03
CA ILE A 150 4.78 0.67 -14.88
C ILE A 150 4.33 1.11 -13.49
N LEU A 151 5.03 0.72 -12.42
CA LEU A 151 4.59 1.02 -11.04
C LEU A 151 4.57 2.53 -10.73
N PRO A 152 5.58 3.32 -11.11
CA PRO A 152 5.51 4.77 -10.94
C PRO A 152 4.38 5.41 -11.76
N VAL A 153 4.09 4.91 -12.97
CA VAL A 153 2.96 5.42 -13.77
C VAL A 153 1.63 5.11 -13.09
N THR A 154 1.44 3.90 -12.58
CA THR A 154 0.26 3.56 -11.76
C THR A 154 0.15 4.47 -10.53
N GLY A 155 1.28 4.75 -9.87
CA GLY A 155 1.37 5.69 -8.75
C GLY A 155 0.97 7.12 -9.13
N ILE A 156 1.45 7.64 -10.25
CA ILE A 156 1.09 8.98 -10.73
C ILE A 156 -0.42 9.06 -11.01
N VAL A 157 -0.97 8.12 -11.79
CA VAL A 157 -2.39 8.14 -12.17
C VAL A 157 -3.29 8.00 -10.95
N SER A 158 -3.01 7.05 -10.06
CA SER A 158 -3.77 6.91 -8.81
C SER A 158 -3.61 8.12 -7.88
N GLY A 159 -2.43 8.73 -7.83
CA GLY A 159 -2.20 9.99 -7.12
C GLY A 159 -3.05 11.14 -7.65
N MET A 160 -3.14 11.30 -8.98
CA MET A 160 -4.02 12.31 -9.60
C MET A 160 -5.49 12.07 -9.24
N LEU A 161 -5.95 10.82 -9.28
CA LEU A 161 -7.31 10.47 -8.89
C LEU A 161 -7.57 10.69 -7.39
N LEU A 162 -6.57 10.48 -6.53
CA LEU A 162 -6.65 10.78 -5.09
C LEU A 162 -6.82 12.29 -4.83
N VAL A 163 -6.14 13.15 -5.60
CA VAL A 163 -6.35 14.60 -5.53
C VAL A 163 -7.79 14.96 -5.90
N ILE A 164 -8.33 14.35 -6.95
CA ILE A 164 -9.73 14.56 -7.37
C ILE A 164 -10.70 14.09 -6.27
N ALA A 165 -10.49 12.91 -5.68
CA ALA A 165 -11.31 12.42 -4.58
C ALA A 165 -11.26 13.35 -3.35
N THR A 166 -10.07 13.89 -3.05
CA THR A 166 -9.87 14.87 -1.96
C THR A 166 -10.63 16.17 -2.25
N LEU A 167 -10.64 16.63 -3.50
CA LEU A 167 -11.40 17.80 -3.91
C LEU A 167 -12.90 17.59 -3.67
N PHE A 168 -13.45 16.46 -4.12
CA PHE A 168 -14.86 16.12 -3.88
C PHE A 168 -15.22 16.01 -2.40
N ALA A 169 -14.34 15.44 -1.57
CA ALA A 169 -14.53 15.41 -0.12
C ALA A 169 -14.53 16.81 0.49
N SER A 170 -13.65 17.70 0.01
CA SER A 170 -13.52 19.05 0.52
C SER A 170 -14.77 19.90 0.26
N TYR A 171 -15.46 19.67 -0.86
CA TYR A 171 -16.74 20.34 -1.18
C TYR A 171 -17.90 19.94 -0.26
N GLN A 172 -17.78 18.82 0.47
CA GLN A 172 -18.81 18.37 1.41
C GLN A 172 -18.64 18.95 2.81
N LEU A 173 -17.53 19.67 3.06
CA LEU A 173 -17.25 20.29 4.35
C LEU A 173 -17.96 21.64 4.48
N ASN A 174 -18.43 21.96 5.69
CA ASN A 174 -18.88 23.30 6.02
C ASN A 174 -17.69 24.28 6.11
N GLU A 175 -17.94 25.58 6.07
CA GLU A 175 -16.89 26.61 6.04
C GLU A 175 -15.92 26.54 7.23
N ALA A 176 -16.43 26.25 8.43
CA ALA A 176 -15.62 26.12 9.63
C ALA A 176 -14.66 24.92 9.56
N ALA A 177 -15.17 23.74 9.14
CA ALA A 177 -14.38 22.52 8.97
C ALA A 177 -13.37 22.66 7.82
N LEU A 178 -13.77 23.29 6.71
CA LEU A 178 -12.89 23.55 5.58
C LEU A 178 -11.72 24.47 5.99
N ASN A 179 -11.98 25.54 6.72
CA ASN A 179 -10.93 26.44 7.22
C ASN A 179 -9.95 25.71 8.15
N ALA A 180 -10.44 24.82 9.02
CA ALA A 180 -9.60 24.00 9.88
C ALA A 180 -8.78 22.96 9.10
N ALA A 181 -9.36 22.38 8.04
CA ALA A 181 -8.75 21.34 7.23
C ALA A 181 -7.79 21.88 6.14
N THR A 182 -7.90 23.15 5.76
CA THR A 182 -7.13 23.75 4.64
C THR A 182 -5.62 23.54 4.78
N LYS A 183 -5.03 23.87 5.94
CA LYS A 183 -3.58 23.69 6.15
C LYS A 183 -3.15 22.21 6.09
N PRO A 184 -3.82 21.28 6.79
CA PRO A 184 -3.59 19.84 6.62
C PRO A 184 -3.69 19.36 5.16
N ILE A 185 -4.71 19.80 4.41
CA ILE A 185 -4.87 19.43 2.99
C ILE A 185 -3.64 19.83 2.19
N LEU A 186 -3.25 21.10 2.26
CA LEU A 186 -2.13 21.64 1.50
C LEU A 186 -0.83 20.91 1.83
N LEU A 187 -0.57 20.64 3.11
CA LEU A 187 0.60 19.88 3.53
C LEU A 187 0.57 18.44 3.01
N SER A 188 -0.60 17.79 3.06
CA SER A 188 -0.76 16.41 2.58
C SER A 188 -0.56 16.31 1.08
N LEU A 189 -1.07 17.26 0.31
CA LEU A 189 -0.87 17.36 -1.13
C LEU A 189 0.59 17.65 -1.49
N ALA A 190 1.26 18.54 -0.74
CA ALA A 190 2.70 18.77 -0.91
C ALA A 190 3.52 17.51 -0.65
N MET A 191 3.17 16.73 0.39
CA MET A 191 3.80 15.44 0.69
C MET A 191 3.50 14.38 -0.38
N LEU A 192 2.28 14.35 -0.94
CA LEU A 192 1.91 13.48 -2.05
C LEU A 192 2.77 13.75 -3.28
N ILE A 193 2.89 15.02 -3.66
CA ILE A 193 3.70 15.45 -4.81
C ILE A 193 5.17 15.12 -4.55
N SER A 194 5.68 15.44 -3.36
CA SER A 194 7.07 15.13 -2.98
C SER A 194 7.36 13.63 -3.03
N SER A 195 6.42 12.80 -2.54
CA SER A 195 6.49 11.35 -2.66
C SER A 195 6.63 10.90 -4.12
N ILE A 196 5.78 11.41 -5.01
CA ILE A 196 5.81 11.06 -6.45
C ILE A 196 7.13 11.50 -7.08
N ILE A 197 7.62 12.71 -6.78
CA ILE A 197 8.89 13.22 -7.32
C ILE A 197 10.06 12.33 -6.88
N VAL A 198 10.16 12.04 -5.57
CA VAL A 198 11.22 11.17 -5.03
C VAL A 198 11.10 9.76 -5.61
N TRP A 199 9.88 9.24 -5.77
CA TRP A 199 9.65 7.93 -6.37
C TRP A 199 10.11 7.88 -7.84
N CYS A 200 9.73 8.86 -8.64
CA CYS A 200 10.06 8.96 -10.07
C CYS A 200 11.50 9.41 -10.33
N TRP A 201 12.24 9.87 -9.33
CA TRP A 201 13.60 10.40 -9.48
C TRP A 201 14.57 9.48 -10.25
N HIS A 202 14.44 8.17 -10.04
CA HIS A 202 15.26 7.18 -10.74
C HIS A 202 15.00 7.12 -12.25
N ILE A 203 13.78 7.42 -12.70
CA ILE A 203 13.41 7.50 -14.12
C ILE A 203 14.06 8.73 -14.74
N PHE A 204 13.97 9.89 -14.09
CA PHE A 204 14.55 11.14 -14.58
C PHE A 204 16.08 11.08 -14.69
N THR A 205 16.72 10.38 -13.74
CA THR A 205 18.18 10.24 -13.73
C THR A 205 18.69 9.04 -14.54
N HIS A 206 17.80 8.26 -15.17
CA HIS A 206 18.14 7.01 -15.86
C HIS A 206 18.96 6.03 -15.00
N LYS A 207 18.77 6.07 -13.68
CA LYS A 207 19.45 5.21 -12.71
C LYS A 207 18.57 4.05 -12.29
N LYS A 208 19.20 2.99 -11.79
CA LYS A 208 18.46 1.90 -11.15
C LYS A 208 17.77 2.43 -9.89
N PRO A 209 16.54 1.99 -9.58
CA PRO A 209 15.86 2.40 -8.37
C PRO A 209 16.65 1.96 -7.14
N GLU A 210 16.87 2.90 -6.23
CA GLU A 210 17.55 2.63 -4.96
C GLU A 210 16.54 2.35 -3.84
N LYS A 211 16.90 1.47 -2.91
CA LYS A 211 16.05 1.13 -1.76
C LYS A 211 15.76 2.33 -0.87
N VAL A 212 16.78 3.15 -0.57
CA VAL A 212 16.62 4.31 0.32
C VAL A 212 15.65 5.32 -0.30
N GLN A 213 15.86 5.66 -1.57
CA GLN A 213 14.95 6.55 -2.31
C GLN A 213 13.50 6.05 -2.28
N LEU A 214 13.26 4.76 -2.57
CA LEU A 214 11.92 4.18 -2.56
C LEU A 214 11.31 4.09 -1.15
N SER A 215 12.12 3.85 -0.12
CA SER A 215 11.67 3.90 1.26
C SER A 215 11.24 5.30 1.66
N VAL A 216 12.03 6.33 1.29
CA VAL A 216 11.68 7.73 1.55
C VAL A 216 10.39 8.11 0.82
N ALA A 217 10.24 7.73 -0.45
CA ALA A 217 9.00 7.93 -1.19
C ALA A 217 7.80 7.27 -0.49
N LEU A 218 7.93 6.00 -0.08
CA LEU A 218 6.85 5.30 0.63
C LEU A 218 6.50 5.98 1.97
N LEU A 219 7.49 6.46 2.72
CA LEU A 219 7.23 7.17 3.98
C LEU A 219 6.49 8.48 3.74
N LEU A 220 6.87 9.26 2.73
CA LEU A 220 6.16 10.48 2.34
C LEU A 220 4.72 10.16 1.88
N ALA A 221 4.53 9.08 1.13
CA ALA A 221 3.22 8.59 0.71
C ALA A 221 2.35 8.24 1.93
N LEU A 222 2.88 7.50 2.89
CA LEU A 222 2.16 7.10 4.11
C LEU A 222 1.80 8.32 4.97
N VAL A 223 2.71 9.28 5.14
CA VAL A 223 2.43 10.53 5.86
C VAL A 223 1.31 11.31 5.18
N SER A 224 1.38 11.45 3.85
CA SER A 224 0.34 12.11 3.06
C SER A 224 -1.03 11.43 3.21
N MET A 225 -1.09 10.10 3.02
CA MET A 225 -2.35 9.35 3.08
C MET A 225 -2.93 9.32 4.49
N THR A 226 -2.10 9.18 5.52
CA THR A 226 -2.55 9.23 6.93
C THR A 226 -3.20 10.56 7.25
N SER A 227 -2.62 11.67 6.77
CA SER A 227 -3.16 13.00 6.97
C SER A 227 -4.47 13.24 6.19
N LEU A 228 -4.57 12.77 4.93
CA LEU A 228 -5.81 12.82 4.16
C LEU A 228 -6.93 11.92 4.73
N GLN A 229 -6.58 10.78 5.31
CA GLN A 229 -7.54 9.89 5.99
C GLN A 229 -8.29 10.63 7.11
N GLY A 230 -7.59 11.48 7.87
CA GLY A 230 -8.20 12.32 8.90
C GLY A 230 -9.25 13.27 8.32
N LEU A 231 -9.01 13.82 7.14
CA LEU A 231 -10.00 14.67 6.45
C LEU A 231 -11.22 13.88 6.00
N PHE A 232 -11.03 12.69 5.43
CA PHE A 232 -12.14 11.86 4.96
C PHE A 232 -13.08 11.45 6.10
N SER A 233 -12.56 11.32 7.33
CA SER A 233 -13.39 11.10 8.51
C SER A 233 -14.20 12.32 8.98
N LEU A 234 -13.78 13.53 8.61
CA LEU A 234 -14.46 14.79 8.95
C LEU A 234 -15.53 15.21 7.93
N ALA A 235 -15.43 14.72 6.69
CA ALA A 235 -16.45 14.92 5.64
C ALA A 235 -17.65 13.98 5.79
N ALA A 236 -17.82 13.37 6.98
CA ALA A 236 -18.91 12.49 7.37
C ALA A 236 -20.11 13.29 7.89
#